data_AF-Q5HR43-F1
#
_entry.id   AF-Q5HR43-F1
#
_cell.length_a   1.000
_cell.length_b   1.000
_cell.length_c   1.000
_cell.angle_alpha   90.00
_cell.angle_beta   90.00
_cell.angle_gamma   90.00
#
_symmetry.space_group_name_H-M   'P 1'
#
loop_
_entity.id
_entity.type
_entity.pdbx_description
1 polymer ?
#
loop_
_entity_poly.entity_id
_entity_poly.type
_entity_poly.pdbx_seq_one_letter_code
_entity_poly.pdbx_strand_id
1 'polypeptide(L)'
;MIIEVILMVCLIIIQLMIGHLWHQIGWSYTKAILLMCLPLGIGLYLMQLFYYEPRYTNWEVPLKTKLNLKYMYILTLLEYILIYVCFFM
;
A
#
# COMPACT_ATOMS: atom_id res chain seq x y z
N MET A 1 -1.21 15.42 21.05
CA MET A 1 0.00 16.04 20.46
C MET A 1 1.18 15.07 20.28
N ILE A 2 1.89 14.61 21.32
CA ILE A 2 3.05 13.70 21.13
C ILE A 2 2.65 12.36 20.50
N ILE A 3 1.55 11.77 20.96
CA ILE A 3 1.03 10.49 20.44
C ILE A 3 0.62 10.60 18.97
N GLU A 4 -0.09 11.67 18.59
CA GLU A 4 -0.49 11.92 17.19
C GLU A 4 0.73 12.06 16.27
N VAL A 5 1.80 12.73 16.72
CA VAL A 5 3.04 12.84 15.95
C VAL A 5 3.67 11.47 15.73
N ILE A 6 3.72 10.62 16.77
CA ILE A 6 4.22 9.24 16.64
C ILE A 6 3.39 8.45 15.63
N LEU A 7 2.06 8.53 15.72
CA LEU A 7 1.15 7.85 14.79
C LEU A 7 1.34 8.33 13.34
N MET A 8 1.53 9.63 13.15
CA MET A 8 1.78 10.22 11.83
C MET A 8 3.11 9.75 11.23
N VAL A 9 4.16 9.64 12.04
CA VAL A 9 5.44 9.04 11.62
C VAL A 9 5.25 7.57 11.24
N CYS A 10 4.48 6.80 12.01
CA CYS A 10 4.17 5.41 11.67
C CYS A 10 3.44 5.30 10.32
N LEU A 11 2.45 6.16 10.05
CA LEU A 11 1.75 6.20 8.76
C LEU A 11 2.70 6.48 7.60
N ILE A 12 3.62 7.45 7.75
CA ILE A 12 4.63 7.75 6.72
C ILE A 12 5.53 6.55 6.46
N ILE A 13 5.98 5.86 7.51
CA ILE A 13 6.84 4.67 7.38
C ILE A 13 6.10 3.56 6.61
N ILE A 14 4.83 3.31 6.94
CA ILE A 14 4.03 2.28 6.27
C ILE A 14 3.85 2.61 4.79
N GLN A 15 3.59 3.89 4.48
CA GLN A 15 3.43 4.30 3.09
C GLN A 15 4.73 4.15 2.30
N LEU A 16 5.87 4.49 2.89
CA LEU A 16 7.19 4.21 2.29
C LEU A 16 7.41 2.71 2.05
N MET A 17 6.99 1.84 2.98
CA MET A 17 7.06 0.39 2.79
C MET A 17 6.20 -0.08 1.61
N ILE A 18 4.99 0.47 1.44
CA ILE A 18 4.12 0.18 0.28
C ILE A 18 4.81 0.61 -1.02
N GLY A 19 5.40 1.82 -1.06
CA GLY A 19 6.17 2.28 -2.22
C GLY A 19 7.36 1.38 -2.55
N HIS A 20 8.06 0.87 -1.53
CA HIS A 20 9.15 -0.08 -1.72
C HIS A 20 8.66 -1.42 -2.29
N LEU A 21 7.55 -1.95 -1.78
CA LEU A 21 6.94 -3.19 -2.28
C LEU A 21 6.47 -3.06 -3.74
N TRP A 22 5.95 -1.90 -4.13
CA TRP A 22 5.65 -1.60 -5.53
C TRP A 22 6.87 -1.75 -6.43
N HIS A 23 8.00 -1.19 -6.01
CA HIS A 23 9.24 -1.32 -6.76
C HIS A 23 9.73 -2.78 -6.83
N GLN A 24 9.63 -3.53 -5.74
CA GLN A 24 10.00 -4.96 -5.71
C GLN A 24 9.17 -5.85 -6.64
N ILE A 25 7.93 -5.45 -6.97
CA ILE A 25 7.08 -6.13 -7.94
C ILE A 25 7.57 -5.92 -9.38
N GLY A 26 8.45 -4.93 -9.62
CA GLY A 26 9.01 -4.62 -10.93
C GLY A 26 8.48 -3.31 -11.54
N TRP A 27 7.75 -2.50 -10.77
CA TRP A 27 7.34 -1.18 -11.22
C TRP A 27 8.51 -0.19 -11.21
N SER A 28 8.51 0.73 -12.18
CA SER A 28 9.49 1.82 -12.19
C SER A 28 9.35 2.68 -10.93
N TYR A 29 10.46 3.24 -10.46
CA TYR A 29 10.48 4.10 -9.28
C TYR A 29 9.46 5.24 -9.36
N THR A 30 9.30 5.86 -10.53
CA THR A 30 8.33 6.94 -10.74
C THR A 30 6.89 6.50 -10.50
N LYS A 31 6.52 5.31 -10.99
CA LYS A 31 5.17 4.77 -10.79
C LYS A 31 4.96 4.32 -9.35
N ALA A 32 5.98 3.71 -8.74
CA ALA A 32 5.94 3.30 -7.34
C ALA A 32 5.75 4.50 -6.41
N ILE A 33 6.48 5.60 -6.64
CA ILE A 33 6.34 6.85 -5.87
C ILE A 33 4.94 7.46 -6.10
N LEU A 34 4.45 7.50 -7.34
CA LEU A 34 3.12 8.05 -7.62
C LEU A 34 2.01 7.25 -6.92
N LEU A 35 2.10 5.91 -6.94
CA LEU A 35 1.16 5.03 -6.25
C LEU A 35 1.28 5.14 -4.72
N MET A 36 2.49 5.36 -4.21
CA MET A 36 2.75 5.63 -2.79
C MET A 36 2.18 6.98 -2.35
N CYS A 37 2.15 8.00 -3.21
CA CYS A 37 1.56 9.29 -2.85
C CYS A 37 0.03 9.24 -2.77
N LEU A 38 -0.60 8.18 -3.28
CA LEU A 38 -2.04 7.95 -3.13
C LEU A 38 -2.29 7.29 -1.76
N PRO A 39 -2.86 8.03 -0.79
CA PRO A 39 -2.98 7.56 0.58
C PRO A 39 -4.01 6.42 0.69
N LEU A 40 -4.05 5.76 1.85
CA LEU A 40 -5.15 4.85 2.23
C LEU A 40 -5.32 3.65 1.27
N GLY A 41 -4.24 3.22 0.64
CA GLY A 41 -4.25 2.13 -0.33
C GLY A 41 -5.01 2.42 -1.63
N ILE A 42 -5.36 3.68 -1.94
CA ILE A 42 -6.02 4.03 -3.21
C ILE A 42 -5.18 3.60 -4.41
N GLY A 43 -3.86 3.80 -4.35
CA GLY A 43 -2.94 3.32 -5.39
C GLY A 43 -3.00 1.80 -5.59
N LEU A 44 -3.11 1.05 -4.49
CA LEU A 44 -3.26 -0.41 -4.52
C LEU A 44 -4.58 -0.86 -5.16
N TYR A 45 -5.67 -0.20 -4.79
CA TYR A 45 -6.98 -0.47 -5.37
C TYR A 45 -7.03 -0.20 -6.87
N LEU A 46 -6.51 0.95 -7.32
CA LEU A 46 -6.47 1.29 -8.75
C LEU A 46 -5.66 0.27 -9.56
N MET A 47 -4.52 -0.16 -9.02
CA MET A 47 -3.69 -1.17 -9.67
C MET A 47 -4.37 -2.53 -9.71
N GLN A 48 -5.11 -2.91 -8.67
CA GLN A 48 -5.91 -4.13 -8.69
C GLN A 48 -6.91 -4.09 -9.86
N LEU A 49 -7.73 -3.04 -9.93
CA LEU A 49 -8.85 -2.93 -10.85
C LEU A 49 -8.41 -2.72 -12.31
N PHE A 50 -7.40 -1.87 -12.54
CA PHE A 50 -7.01 -1.49 -13.91
C PHE A 50 -5.83 -2.28 -14.47
N TYR A 51 -5.01 -2.93 -13.63
CA TYR A 51 -3.82 -3.65 -14.09
C TYR A 51 -3.89 -5.15 -13.84
N TYR A 52 -4.19 -5.58 -12.61
CA TYR A 52 -4.10 -6.99 -12.25
C TYR A 52 -5.32 -7.79 -12.71
N GLU A 53 -6.53 -7.34 -12.38
CA GLU A 53 -7.76 -8.06 -12.74
C GLU A 53 -7.94 -8.26 -14.26
N PRO A 54 -7.69 -7.26 -15.12
CA PRO A 54 -7.87 -7.44 -16.56
C PRO A 54 -6.79 -8.34 -17.19
N ARG A 55 -5.62 -8.46 -16.57
CA ARG A 55 -4.46 -9.16 -17.15
C ARG A 55 -4.30 -10.58 -16.61
N TYR A 56 -4.73 -10.84 -15.37
CA TYR A 56 -4.57 -12.12 -14.70
C TYR A 56 -5.94 -12.71 -14.38
N THR A 57 -6.48 -13.47 -15.34
CA THR A 57 -7.69 -14.28 -15.13
C THR A 57 -7.53 -15.16 -13.89
N ASN A 58 -8.56 -15.26 -13.06
CA ASN A 58 -8.56 -16.02 -11.80
C ASN A 58 -7.44 -15.65 -10.81
N TRP A 59 -6.84 -14.46 -10.95
CA TRP A 59 -5.78 -13.99 -10.04
C TRP A 59 -4.52 -14.90 -10.04
N GLU A 60 -4.21 -15.48 -11.20
CA GLU A 60 -3.00 -16.28 -11.47
C GLU A 60 -1.74 -15.41 -11.63
N VAL A 61 -1.55 -14.48 -10.70
CA VAL A 61 -0.39 -13.58 -10.63
C VAL A 61 0.82 -14.37 -10.11
N PRO A 62 2.05 -14.13 -10.62
CA PRO A 62 3.26 -14.78 -10.12
C PRO A 62 3.38 -14.73 -8.60
N LEU A 63 3.84 -15.83 -7.98
CA LEU A 63 3.81 -16.01 -6.52
C LEU A 63 4.47 -14.86 -5.76
N LYS A 64 5.64 -14.38 -6.22
CA LYS A 64 6.35 -13.24 -5.61
C LYS A 64 5.49 -11.98 -5.60
N THR A 65 4.87 -11.66 -6.74
CA THR A 65 3.97 -10.51 -6.86
C THR A 65 2.72 -10.69 -6.00
N LYS A 66 2.15 -11.90 -5.95
CA LYS A 66 0.99 -12.22 -5.12
C LYS A 66 1.28 -12.01 -3.63
N LEU A 67 2.45 -12.42 -3.15
CA LEU A 67 2.89 -12.21 -1.76
C LEU A 67 3.09 -10.72 -1.47
N ASN A 68 3.77 -9.99 -2.36
CA ASN A 68 3.98 -8.55 -2.18
C ASN A 68 2.67 -7.77 -2.17
N LEU A 69 1.71 -8.12 -3.04
CA LEU A 69 0.36 -7.54 -3.04
C LEU A 69 -0.35 -7.81 -1.70
N LYS A 70 -0.29 -9.04 -1.18
CA LYS A 70 -0.84 -9.38 0.14
C LYS A 70 -0.23 -8.54 1.26
N TYR A 71 1.09 -8.35 1.27
CA TYR A 71 1.73 -7.50 2.27
C TYR A 71 1.27 -6.04 2.17
N MET A 72 1.11 -5.50 0.95
CA MET A 72 0.58 -4.15 0.78
C MET A 72 -0.87 -4.03 1.29
N TYR A 73 -1.73 -5.03 1.11
CA TYR A 73 -3.08 -5.02 1.71
C TYR A 73 -3.04 -5.01 3.24
N ILE A 74 -2.17 -5.83 3.86
CA ILE A 74 -2.02 -5.87 5.31
C ILE A 74 -1.51 -4.53 5.85
N LEU A 75 -0.52 -3.94 5.17
CA LEU A 75 0.01 -2.61 5.53
C LEU A 75 -1.08 -1.53 5.42
N THR A 76 -1.85 -1.55 4.33
CA THR A 76 -2.99 -0.64 4.13
C THR A 76 -4.02 -0.78 5.26
N LEU A 77 -4.38 -2.02 5.64
CA LEU A 77 -5.28 -2.26 6.77
C LEU A 77 -4.74 -1.65 8.06
N LEU A 78 -3.43 -1.78 8.30
CA LEU A 78 -2.76 -1.21 9.46
C LEU A 78 -2.79 0.33 9.44
N GLU A 79 -2.67 0.98 8.27
CA GLU A 79 -2.89 2.42 8.14
C GLU A 79 -4.31 2.82 8.57
N TYR A 80 -5.34 2.10 8.14
CA TYR A 80 -6.72 2.38 8.54
C TYR A 80 -6.92 2.27 10.05
N ILE A 81 -6.33 1.26 10.69
CA ILE A 81 -6.36 1.09 12.15
C ILE A 81 -5.66 2.26 12.85
N LEU A 82 -4.47 2.66 12.38
CA LEU A 82 -3.73 3.77 12.97
C LEU A 82 -4.46 5.11 12.81
N ILE A 83 -5.08 5.34 11.66
CA ILE A 83 -5.90 6.54 11.42
C ILE A 83 -7.11 6.55 12.33
N TYR A 84 -7.80 5.42 12.48
CA TYR A 84 -8.90 5.30 13.43
C TYR A 84 -8.45 5.64 14.85
N VAL A 85 -7.32 5.08 15.31
CA VAL A 85 -6.75 5.41 16.62
C VAL A 85 -6.42 6.89 16.72
N CYS A 86 -5.84 7.50 15.68
CA CYS A 86 -5.47 8.90 15.67
C CYS A 86 -6.65 9.88 15.76
N PHE A 87 -7.83 9.50 15.26
CA PHE A 87 -9.02 10.36 15.30
C PHE A 87 -9.90 10.14 16.53
N PHE A 88 -9.85 8.96 17.15
CA PHE A 88 -10.82 8.55 18.18
C PHE A 88 -10.20 8.23 19.56
N MET A 89 -8.87 8.30 19.72
CA MET A 89 -8.19 8.30 21.03
C MET A 89 -7.45 9.60 21.28
#